data_AF-W7DR10-F1
#
_entry.id   AF-W7DR10-F1
#
_cell.length_a   1.000
_cell.length_b   1.000
_cell.length_c   1.000
_cell.angle_alpha   90.00
_cell.angle_beta   90.00
_cell.angle_gamma   90.00
#
_symmetry.space_group_name_H-M   'P 1'
#
loop_
_entity.id
_entity.type
_entity.pdbx_description
1 polymer ?
#
loop_
_entity_poly.entity_id
_entity_poly.type
_entity_poly.pdbx_seq_one_letter_code
_entity_poly.pdbx_strand_id
1 'polypeptide(L)' 'MLSQKEGIIPALESSHAISYAIKYAATRPKEESIIVCLSGRGDKDVDQMQKRLKGDA' A
#
# COMPACT_ATOMS: atom_id res chain seq x y z
N MET A 1 -6.64 -0.92 -0.73
CA MET A 1 -6.59 -1.41 0.67
C MET A 1 -6.17 -0.32 1.65
N LEU A 2 -4.92 0.17 1.65
CA LEU A 2 -4.45 1.18 2.62
C LEU A 2 -5.26 2.49 2.54
N SER A 3 -5.51 2.99 1.33
CA SER A 3 -6.31 4.20 1.10
C SER A 3 -7.77 4.10 1.54
N GLN A 4 -8.34 2.90 1.50
CA GLN A 4 -9.72 2.66 1.92
C GLN A 4 -9.82 2.51 3.44
N LYS A 5 -8.80 1.92 4.09
CA LYS A 5 -8.82 1.67 5.54
C LYS A 5 -8.33 2.86 6.35
N GLU A 6 -7.28 3.53 5.88
CA GLU A 6 -6.57 4.57 6.64
C GLU A 6 -6.63 5.96 5.97
N GLY A 7 -7.25 6.08 4.79
CA GLY A 7 -7.31 7.36 4.06
C GLY A 7 -5.97 7.81 3.46
N ILE A 8 -4.92 7.00 3.56
CA ILE A 8 -3.58 7.31 3.03
C ILE A 8 -3.44 6.75 1.62
N ILE A 9 -3.07 7.60 0.66
CA ILE A 9 -2.75 7.20 -0.72
C ILE A 9 -1.23 6.99 -0.82
N PRO A 10 -0.71 5.76 -0.64
CA PRO A 10 0.72 5.50 -0.73
C PRO A 10 1.21 5.64 -2.17
N ALA A 11 2.49 5.95 -2.33
CA ALA A 11 3.19 5.74 -3.60
C ALA A 11 3.14 4.26 -4.02
N LEU A 12 3.31 3.98 -5.31
CA LEU A 12 3.29 2.61 -5.82
C LEU A 12 4.43 1.76 -5.24
N GLU A 13 5.61 2.36 -5.06
CA GLU A 13 6.77 1.73 -4.44
C GLU A 13 6.48 1.37 -2.98
N SER A 14 5.90 2.30 -2.20
CA SER A 14 5.52 2.05 -0.81
C SER A 14 4.39 1.01 -0.69
N SER A 15 3.51 0.91 -1.69
CA SER A 15 2.45 -0.10 -1.74
C SER A 15 3.00 -1.54 -1.78
N HIS A 16 4.17 -1.74 -2.39
CA HIS A 16 4.85 -3.04 -2.38
C HIS A 16 5.32 -3.42 -0.97
N ALA A 17 5.90 -2.47 -0.24
CA ALA A 17 6.35 -2.69 1.14
C ALA A 17 5.17 -3.06 2.06
N ILE A 18 4.03 -2.37 1.93
CA ILE A 18 2.82 -2.67 2.71
C ILE A 18 2.26 -4.05 2.38
N SER A 19 2.21 -4.42 1.09
CA SER A 19 1.77 -5.76 0.66
C SER A 19 2.63 -6.86 1.28
N TYR A 20 3.95 -6.69 1.30
CA TYR A 20 4.86 -7.62 1.96
C TYR A 20 4.65 -7.63 3.48
N ALA A 21 4.56 -6.45 4.12
CA ALA A 21 4.41 -6.34 5.56
C ALA A 21 3.17 -7.07 6.09
N ILE A 22 2.05 -7.05 5.36
CA ILE A 22 0.83 -7.79 5.74
C ILE A 22 1.06 -9.30 5.68
N LYS A 23 1.72 -9.79 4.63
CA LYS A 23 2.06 -11.21 4.50
C LYS A 23 3.05 -11.64 5.56
N TYR A 24 4.04 -10.79 5.86
CA TYR A 24 5.04 -11.04 6.88
C TYR A 24 4.41 -11.07 8.28
N ALA A 25 3.55 -10.10 8.60
CA ALA A 25 2.80 -10.02 9.86
C ALA A 25 1.98 -11.28 10.14
N ALA A 26 1.39 -11.90 9.11
CA ALA A 26 0.64 -13.15 9.25
C ALA A 26 1.51 -14.34 9.73
N THR A 27 2.83 -14.23 9.66
CA THR A 27 3.79 -15.25 10.12
C THR A 27 4.44 -14.93 11.47
N ARG A 28 4.05 -13.83 12.12
CA ARG A 28 4.62 -13.34 13.39
C ARG A 28 3.62 -13.46 14.54
N PRO A 29 4.07 -13.46 15.80
CA PRO A 29 3.20 -13.29 16.97
C PRO A 29 2.40 -11.99 16.90
N LYS A 30 1.21 -11.96 17.49
CA LYS A 30 0.31 -10.79 17.42
C LYS A 30 0.81 -9.58 18.20
N GLU A 31 1.70 -9.82 19.16
CA GLU A 31 2.25 -8.83 20.08
C GLU A 31 3.46 -8.10 19.47
N GLU A 32 3.99 -8.59 18.35
CA GLU A 32 5.13 -7.98 17.66
C GLU A 32 4.70 -6.76 16.83
N SER A 33 5.41 -5.65 16.98
CA SER A 33 5.17 -4.42 16.20
C SER A 33 6.05 -4.38 14.96
N ILE A 34 5.47 -3.99 13.81
CA ILE A 34 6.19 -3.84 12.54
C ILE A 34 6.16 -2.37 12.12
N ILE A 35 7.33 -1.80 11.86
CA ILE A 35 7.48 -0.44 11.34
C ILE A 35 7.71 -0.51 9.83
N VAL A 36 6.91 0.24 9.07
CA VAL A 36 7.04 0.33 7.61
C VAL A 36 7.28 1.79 7.22
N CYS A 37 8.29 2.03 6.38
CA CYS A 37 8.53 3.35 5.82
C CYS A 37 7.58 3.63 4.65
N LEU A 38 6.71 4.64 4.80
CA LEU A 38 5.92 5.20 3.71
C LEU A 38 6.71 6.32 3.05
N SER A 39 7.58 5.96 2.11
CA SER A 39 8.54 6.86 1.47
C SER A 39 7.92 7.97 0.61
N GLY A 40 6.65 7.83 0.19
CA GLY A 40 5.99 8.82 -0.65
C GLY A 40 4.47 8.68 -0.74
N ARG A 41 3.85 9.69 -1.36
CA ARG A 41 2.40 9.78 -1.62
C ARG A 41 2.11 9.51 -3.09
N GLY A 42 1.00 8.84 -3.38
CA GLY A 42 0.64 8.37 -4.72
C GLY A 42 -0.10 9.38 -5.61
N ASP A 43 -0.07 10.69 -5.32
CA ASP A 43 -0.92 11.66 -6.07
C ASP A 43 -0.63 11.69 -7.56
N LYS A 44 0.64 11.52 -7.93
CA LYS A 44 1.09 11.56 -9.32
C LYS A 44 0.63 10.34 -10.12
N ASP A 45 0.31 9.25 -9.44
CA ASP A 45 -0.02 7.96 -10.05
C ASP A 45 -1.53 7.68 -10.09
N VAL A 46 -2.36 8.59 -9.54
CA VAL A 46 -3.82 8.39 -9.42
C VAL A 46 -4.46 8.15 -10.78
N ASP A 47 -4.13 8.95 -11.80
CA ASP A 47 -4.73 8.83 -13.14
C ASP A 47 -4.37 7.49 -13.81
N GLN A 48 -3.11 7.07 -13.68
CA GLN A 48 -2.63 5.79 -14.20
C GLN A 48 -3.31 4.62 -13.49
N MET A 49 -3.43 4.68 -12.17
CA MET A 49 -4.13 3.66 -11.39
C MET A 49 -5.62 3.63 -11.71
N GLN A 50 -6.26 4.77 -11.94
CA GLN A 50 -7.67 4.83 -12.31
C GLN A 50 -7.94 4.11 -13.63
N LYS A 51 -7.12 4.34 -14.66
CA LYS A 51 -7.23 3.63 -15.95
C LYS A 51 -7.07 2.12 -15.77
N ARG A 52 -6.06 1.70 -15.01
CA ARG A 52 -5.79 0.29 -14.74
C ARG A 52 -6.90 -0.40 -13.93
N LEU A 53 -7.52 0.31 -13.00
CA LEU A 53 -8.65 -0.21 -12.20
C LEU A 53 -9.95 -0.31 -13.01
N LYS A 54 -10.14 0.54 -14.02
CA LYS A 54 -11.28 0.47 -14.95
C LYS A 54 -11.14 -0.58 -16.04
N GLY A 55 -9.94 -1.16 -16.20
CA GLY A 55 -9.65 -2.15 -17.25
C GLY A 55 -9.38 -1.53 -18.61
N ASP A 56 -9.11 -0.22 -18.66
CA ASP A 56 -8.85 0.53 -19.91
C ASP A 56 -7.38 0.45 -20.35
N ALA A 57 -6.64 -0.56 -19.89
CA ALA A 57 -5.19 -0.72 -20.04
C ALA A 57 -4.84 -2.00 -20.81
#